data_AF-A0A8T9VQ00-F1
#
_entry.id   AF-A0A8T9VQ00-F1
#
_cell.length_a   1.000
_cell.length_b   1.000
_cell.length_c   1.000
_cell.angle_alpha   90.00
_cell.angle_beta   90.00
_cell.angle_gamma   90.00
#
_symmetry.space_group_name_H-M   'P 1'
#
loop_
_entity.id
_entity.type
_entity.pdbx_description
1 polymer ?
#
loop_
_entity_poly.entity_id
_entity_poly.type
_entity_poly.pdbx_seq_one_letter_code
_entity_poly.pdbx_strand_id
1 'polypeptide(L)'
;MGLLRKILVVLLAILLILGFSFASTAITAERTVLNADFVKDTIDDEELHKAIHEEIISTMKDVDEEEPDDEMPEEIINVLGEAVSPDFLRDTIHTNIDFVYEYMDGEKDEIVLEININETRDKFEVEMESLLQQLNLTEITEIIHEEEIEEREVIHEYQGIEFTLSMVDRMLEDEGSYNEVIDEYRSDLADEVGEDQVDELIQQFIDEVRDELEENAEVDEEEDAFKEAYADLLITPLQSISDEDDYSEFKSSMEEAKTDLSSAFTTLFYTEMLDEFPDEINLNEELDEDEIDLLEDARDYLQMSGLFIVLLTVVLLVFVALIWLASGSLITTAYATGASALIASLLGITNHFTTPILLDELMVEIREEAPEAFAEFIETFIMNIVGTHTIHSIILLIIALILIGTGYYLSRNKKEGDGGL
;
A
#
# COMPACT_ATOMS: atom_id res chain seq x y z
N MET A 1 -56.08 12.53 31.36
CA MET A 1 -54.81 11.81 31.66
C MET A 1 -54.19 12.43 32.91
N GLY A 2 -53.90 11.64 33.94
CA GLY A 2 -53.28 12.13 35.19
C GLY A 2 -51.86 12.64 34.97
N LEU A 3 -51.40 13.57 35.82
CA LEU A 3 -50.09 14.24 35.71
C LEU A 3 -48.92 13.24 35.65
N LEU A 4 -48.95 12.18 36.48
CA LEU A 4 -47.94 11.11 36.48
C LEU A 4 -47.80 10.39 35.14
N ARG A 5 -48.93 10.08 34.46
CA ARG A 5 -48.90 9.41 33.15
C ARG A 5 -48.30 10.30 32.07
N LYS A 6 -48.53 11.62 32.14
CA LYS A 6 -47.91 12.57 31.21
C LYS A 6 -46.40 12.63 31.40
N ILE A 7 -45.93 12.70 32.64
CA ILE A 7 -44.50 12.68 32.96
C ILE A 7 -43.85 11.39 32.45
N LEU A 8 -44.49 10.24 32.67
CA LEU A 8 -44.00 8.95 32.18
C LEU A 8 -43.88 8.91 30.65
N VAL A 9 -44.88 9.42 29.91
CA VAL A 9 -44.83 9.48 28.44
C VAL A 9 -43.71 10.41 27.95
N VAL A 10 -43.50 11.55 28.61
CA VAL A 10 -42.39 12.47 28.25
C VAL A 10 -41.04 11.81 28.49
N LEU A 11 -40.86 11.14 29.63
CA LEU A 11 -39.61 10.43 29.93
C LEU A 11 -39.34 9.32 28.90
N LEU A 12 -40.35 8.51 28.55
CA LEU A 12 -40.24 7.49 27.51
C LEU A 12 -39.94 8.10 26.13
N ALA A 13 -40.50 9.27 25.80
CA ALA A 13 -40.21 9.95 24.56
C ALA A 13 -38.74 10.44 24.49
N ILE A 14 -38.17 10.89 25.60
CA ILE A 14 -36.74 11.24 25.68
C ILE A 14 -35.87 9.99 25.47
N LEU A 15 -36.21 8.87 26.11
CA LEU A 15 -35.51 7.60 25.90
C LEU A 15 -35.59 7.11 24.45
N LEU A 16 -36.73 7.32 23.77
CA LEU A 16 -36.85 7.04 22.34
C LEU A 16 -35.95 7.94 21.48
N ILE A 17 -35.80 9.23 21.81
CA ILE A 17 -34.89 10.11 21.07
C ILE A 17 -33.47 9.56 21.14
N LEU A 18 -32.99 9.26 22.36
CA LEU A 18 -31.66 8.69 22.57
C LEU A 18 -31.49 7.35 21.86
N GLY A 19 -32.49 6.47 21.96
CA GLY A 19 -32.43 5.16 21.32
C GLY A 19 -32.45 5.23 19.80
N PHE A 20 -33.21 6.15 19.19
CA PHE A 20 -33.19 6.36 17.74
C PHE A 20 -31.86 6.94 17.26
N SER A 21 -31.28 7.90 18.00
CA SER A 21 -29.96 8.43 17.69
C SER A 21 -28.90 7.33 17.75
N PHE A 22 -28.85 6.55 18.83
CA PHE A 22 -27.92 5.44 18.97
C PHE A 22 -28.11 4.37 17.88
N ALA A 23 -29.36 4.03 17.54
CA ALA A 23 -29.66 3.07 16.47
C ALA A 23 -29.16 3.56 15.11
N SER A 24 -29.36 4.85 14.80
CA SER A 24 -28.90 5.46 13.55
C SER A 24 -27.37 5.42 13.45
N THR A 25 -26.67 5.74 14.54
CA THR A 25 -25.21 5.67 14.61
C THR A 25 -24.71 4.25 14.45
N ALA A 26 -25.30 3.28 15.17
CA ALA A 26 -24.89 1.88 15.10
C ALA A 26 -25.09 1.29 13.69
N ILE A 27 -26.24 1.55 13.04
CA ILE A 27 -26.50 1.10 11.66
C ILE A 27 -25.56 1.78 10.66
N THR A 28 -25.15 3.03 10.92
CA THR A 28 -24.18 3.70 10.08
C THR A 28 -22.82 3.05 10.21
N ALA A 29 -22.35 2.82 11.45
CA ALA A 29 -21.08 2.16 11.70
C ALA A 29 -21.04 0.77 11.02
N GLU A 30 -22.08 -0.05 11.19
CA GLU A 30 -22.24 -1.37 10.54
C GLU A 30 -22.14 -1.31 9.01
N ARG A 31 -22.53 -0.18 8.40
CA ARG A 31 -22.54 -0.02 6.93
C ARG A 31 -21.32 0.72 6.39
N THR A 32 -20.45 1.23 7.26
CA THR A 32 -19.29 2.01 6.85
C THR A 32 -18.01 1.51 7.50
N VAL A 33 -17.68 2.00 8.69
CA VAL A 33 -16.40 1.72 9.37
C VAL A 33 -16.28 0.27 9.86
N LEU A 34 -17.40 -0.46 9.92
CA LEU A 34 -17.45 -1.88 10.27
C LEU A 34 -17.79 -2.73 9.05
N ASN A 35 -17.55 -2.21 7.84
CA ASN A 35 -17.78 -2.92 6.60
C ASN A 35 -16.52 -2.84 5.73
N ALA A 36 -15.82 -3.97 5.61
CA ALA A 36 -14.59 -4.08 4.81
C ALA A 36 -14.80 -3.59 3.38
N ASP A 37 -15.90 -3.97 2.74
CA ASP A 37 -16.20 -3.57 1.37
C ASP A 37 -16.34 -2.04 1.25
N PHE A 38 -16.97 -1.36 2.22
CA PHE A 38 -17.05 0.10 2.21
C PHE A 38 -15.68 0.77 2.33
N VAL A 39 -14.78 0.25 3.17
CA VAL A 39 -13.41 0.79 3.31
C VAL A 39 -12.64 0.60 2.00
N LYS A 40 -12.67 -0.62 1.44
CA LYS A 40 -12.03 -0.96 0.16
C LYS A 40 -12.57 -0.12 -1.00
N ASP A 41 -13.90 0.00 -1.11
CA ASP A 41 -14.54 0.86 -2.10
C ASP A 41 -14.12 2.33 -1.95
N THR A 42 -13.97 2.83 -0.71
CA THR A 42 -13.50 4.21 -0.47
C THR A 42 -12.05 4.39 -0.88
N ILE A 43 -11.18 3.40 -0.65
CA ILE A 43 -9.77 3.42 -1.07
C ILE A 43 -9.65 3.41 -2.59
N ASP A 44 -10.51 2.64 -3.26
CA ASP A 44 -10.60 2.59 -4.73
C ASP A 44 -11.11 3.90 -5.31
N ASP A 45 -12.19 4.45 -4.76
CA ASP A 45 -12.82 5.68 -5.24
C ASP A 45 -11.90 6.91 -5.09
N GLU A 46 -11.10 6.96 -4.02
CA GLU A 46 -10.13 8.03 -3.76
C GLU A 46 -8.74 7.75 -4.35
N GLU A 47 -8.56 6.61 -5.03
CA GLU A 47 -7.30 6.19 -5.65
C GLU A 47 -6.09 6.23 -4.69
N LEU A 48 -6.30 5.94 -3.40
CA LEU A 48 -5.27 6.06 -2.34
C LEU A 48 -4.00 5.24 -2.68
N HIS A 49 -4.17 4.07 -3.30
CA HIS A 49 -3.06 3.21 -3.75
C HIS A 49 -2.15 3.89 -4.77
N LYS A 50 -2.69 4.75 -5.65
CA LYS A 50 -1.87 5.53 -6.60
C LYS A 50 -1.14 6.67 -5.90
N ALA A 51 -1.81 7.32 -4.96
CA ALA A 51 -1.19 8.41 -4.22
C ALA A 51 -0.05 7.89 -3.32
N ILE A 52 -0.20 6.71 -2.71
CA ILE A 52 0.88 6.02 -1.99
C ILE A 52 2.02 5.65 -2.96
N HIS A 53 1.70 5.14 -4.15
CA HIS A 53 2.72 4.84 -5.18
C HIS A 53 3.52 6.08 -5.56
N GLU A 54 2.85 7.18 -5.87
CA GLU A 54 3.50 8.45 -6.21
C GLU A 54 4.38 8.97 -5.06
N GLU A 55 3.92 8.85 -3.82
CA GLU A 55 4.69 9.24 -2.62
C GLU A 55 5.94 8.37 -2.43
N ILE A 56 5.83 7.04 -2.59
CA ILE A 56 6.97 6.12 -2.49
C ILE A 56 8.04 6.51 -3.51
N ILE A 57 7.64 6.75 -4.76
CA ILE A 57 8.56 7.12 -5.84
C ILE A 57 9.13 8.52 -5.62
N SER A 58 8.35 9.47 -5.12
CA SER A 58 8.88 10.80 -4.76
C SER A 58 9.90 10.67 -3.65
N THR A 59 9.58 9.92 -2.59
CA THR A 59 10.47 9.73 -1.44
C THR A 59 11.80 9.12 -1.87
N MET A 60 11.79 8.10 -2.74
CA MET A 60 13.02 7.50 -3.28
C MET A 60 13.85 8.48 -4.12
N LYS A 61 13.21 9.43 -4.82
CA LYS A 61 13.91 10.49 -5.58
C LYS A 61 14.37 11.65 -4.71
N ASP A 62 13.77 11.82 -3.53
CA ASP A 62 14.01 12.91 -2.60
C ASP A 62 14.93 12.47 -1.43
N VAL A 63 15.51 11.26 -1.46
CA VAL A 63 16.49 10.79 -0.46
C VAL A 63 17.75 11.65 -0.55
N ASP A 64 17.73 12.72 0.26
CA ASP A 64 18.76 13.67 0.70
C ASP A 64 19.89 14.10 -0.25
N GLU A 65 19.83 15.38 -0.68
CA GLU A 65 20.96 16.16 -1.21
C GLU A 65 22.16 16.28 -0.21
N GLU A 66 22.00 15.81 1.05
CA GLU A 66 23.00 15.91 2.12
C GLU A 66 24.03 14.76 2.11
N GLU A 67 23.67 13.58 1.61
CA GLU A 67 24.55 12.41 1.44
C GLU A 67 24.40 11.86 0.00
N PRO A 68 24.97 12.57 -1.00
CA PRO A 68 24.78 12.27 -2.43
C PRO A 68 25.41 10.93 -2.87
N ASP A 69 26.07 10.23 -1.96
CA ASP A 69 26.71 8.93 -2.21
C ASP A 69 25.76 7.75 -1.92
N ASP A 70 24.55 8.02 -1.40
CA ASP A 70 23.49 7.03 -1.11
C ASP A 70 22.26 7.17 -2.04
N GLU A 71 22.39 7.90 -3.17
CA GLU A 71 21.27 8.19 -4.08
C GLU A 71 21.07 7.03 -5.07
N MET A 72 20.06 6.20 -4.83
CA MET A 72 19.68 5.14 -5.77
C MET A 72 19.51 5.69 -7.21
N PRO A 73 20.17 5.10 -8.23
CA PRO A 73 20.09 5.57 -9.61
C PRO A 73 18.64 5.69 -10.11
N GLU A 74 18.34 6.74 -10.89
CA GLU A 74 16.98 7.02 -11.37
C GLU A 74 16.42 5.84 -12.19
N GLU A 75 17.27 5.12 -12.91
CA GLU A 75 16.93 3.91 -13.64
C GLU A 75 16.38 2.81 -12.73
N ILE A 76 17.03 2.55 -11.59
CA ILE A 76 16.58 1.54 -10.61
C ILE A 76 15.26 1.99 -9.98
N ILE A 77 15.13 3.28 -9.62
CA ILE A 77 13.87 3.84 -9.09
C ILE A 77 12.72 3.63 -10.09
N ASN A 78 12.98 3.83 -11.39
CA ASN A 78 11.96 3.61 -12.42
C ASN A 78 11.57 2.13 -12.53
N VAL A 79 12.53 1.19 -12.51
CA VAL A 79 12.27 -0.26 -12.47
C VAL A 79 11.44 -0.62 -11.24
N LEU A 80 11.80 -0.09 -10.07
CA LEU A 80 11.08 -0.33 -8.83
C LEU A 80 9.66 0.24 -8.86
N GLY A 81 9.48 1.42 -9.45
CA GLY A 81 8.16 2.02 -9.64
C GLY A 81 7.26 1.26 -10.61
N GLU A 82 7.83 0.57 -11.60
CA GLU A 82 7.08 -0.33 -12.47
C GLU A 82 6.75 -1.67 -11.78
N ALA A 83 7.67 -2.19 -10.96
CA ALA A 83 7.48 -3.41 -10.20
C ALA A 83 6.43 -3.26 -9.07
N VAL A 84 6.54 -2.20 -8.27
CA VAL A 84 5.59 -1.84 -7.20
C VAL A 84 4.42 -1.09 -7.83
N SER A 85 3.57 -1.79 -8.57
CA SER A 85 2.47 -1.13 -9.28
C SER A 85 1.36 -0.63 -8.33
N PRO A 86 0.57 0.38 -8.74
CA PRO A 86 -0.60 0.78 -7.96
C PRO A 86 -1.62 -0.34 -7.73
N ASP A 87 -1.72 -1.29 -8.67
CA ASP A 87 -2.57 -2.48 -8.53
C ASP A 87 -2.04 -3.42 -7.43
N PHE A 88 -0.72 -3.60 -7.34
CA PHE A 88 -0.09 -4.36 -6.26
C PHE A 88 -0.38 -3.74 -4.89
N LEU A 89 -0.20 -2.41 -4.75
CA LEU A 89 -0.51 -1.71 -3.50
C LEU A 89 -2.00 -1.82 -3.14
N ARG A 90 -2.89 -1.69 -4.14
CA ARG A 90 -4.34 -1.86 -3.96
C ARG A 90 -4.67 -3.25 -3.41
N ASP A 91 -4.16 -4.30 -4.04
CA ASP A 91 -4.43 -5.69 -3.63
C ASP A 91 -3.82 -6.00 -2.25
N THR A 92 -2.64 -5.45 -1.95
CA THR A 92 -2.00 -5.54 -0.63
C THR A 92 -2.85 -4.87 0.45
N ILE A 93 -3.29 -3.63 0.22
CA ILE A 93 -4.16 -2.89 1.14
C ILE A 93 -5.50 -3.62 1.34
N HIS A 94 -6.11 -4.14 0.27
CA HIS A 94 -7.37 -4.88 0.35
C HIS A 94 -7.25 -6.16 1.17
N THR A 95 -6.18 -6.92 0.95
CA THR A 95 -5.87 -8.14 1.70
C THR A 95 -5.68 -7.84 3.17
N ASN A 96 -4.93 -6.78 3.49
CA ASN A 96 -4.70 -6.36 4.87
C ASN A 96 -5.96 -5.84 5.56
N ILE A 97 -6.84 -5.14 4.84
CA ILE A 97 -8.16 -4.77 5.35
C ILE A 97 -8.95 -6.02 5.67
N ASP A 98 -9.01 -7.01 4.78
CA ASP A 98 -9.73 -8.25 5.04
C ASP A 98 -9.19 -8.96 6.29
N PHE A 99 -7.88 -8.99 6.51
CA PHE A 99 -7.29 -9.55 7.72
C PHE A 99 -7.64 -8.77 9.00
N VAL A 100 -7.61 -7.44 8.97
CA VAL A 100 -8.04 -6.62 10.11
C VAL A 100 -9.50 -6.90 10.45
N TYR A 101 -10.36 -7.03 9.44
CA TYR A 101 -11.78 -7.33 9.65
C TYR A 101 -12.02 -8.77 10.13
N GLU A 102 -11.31 -9.76 9.60
CA GLU A 102 -11.34 -11.14 10.09
C GLU A 102 -10.92 -11.22 11.56
N TYR A 103 -9.90 -10.46 11.97
CA TYR A 103 -9.51 -10.33 13.38
C TYR A 103 -10.62 -9.67 14.21
N MET A 104 -11.20 -8.56 13.75
CA MET A 104 -12.27 -7.84 14.45
C MET A 104 -13.55 -8.69 14.61
N ASP A 105 -13.83 -9.57 13.65
CA ASP A 105 -14.94 -10.53 13.71
C ASP A 105 -14.60 -11.78 14.56
N GLY A 106 -13.35 -11.94 14.98
CA GLY A 106 -12.86 -13.06 15.78
C GLY A 106 -12.63 -14.34 14.99
N GLU A 107 -12.48 -14.24 13.67
CA GLU A 107 -12.07 -15.35 12.80
C GLU A 107 -10.56 -15.62 12.89
N LYS A 108 -9.77 -14.58 13.23
CA LYS A 108 -8.34 -14.66 13.53
C LYS A 108 -8.04 -14.16 14.94
N ASP A 109 -7.05 -14.80 15.58
CA ASP A 109 -6.60 -14.46 16.94
C ASP A 109 -5.52 -13.36 16.96
N GLU A 110 -4.84 -13.14 15.83
CA GLU A 110 -3.71 -12.21 15.66
C GLU A 110 -3.94 -11.31 14.44
N ILE A 111 -3.37 -10.10 14.46
CA ILE A 111 -3.40 -9.16 13.34
C ILE A 111 -2.05 -9.25 12.62
N VAL A 112 -2.07 -9.87 11.45
CA VAL A 112 -0.90 -9.99 10.59
C VAL A 112 -1.14 -9.14 9.35
N LEU A 113 -0.20 -8.27 9.02
CA LEU A 113 -0.15 -7.59 7.75
C LEU A 113 0.69 -8.43 6.78
N GLU A 114 0.12 -8.81 5.66
CA GLU A 114 0.80 -9.56 4.60
C GLU A 114 1.20 -8.58 3.49
N ILE A 115 2.48 -8.61 3.13
CA ILE A 115 3.05 -7.89 2.01
C ILE A 115 3.66 -8.96 1.11
N ASN A 116 2.90 -9.46 0.14
CA ASN A 116 3.38 -10.52 -0.73
C ASN A 116 4.32 -9.94 -1.80
N ILE A 117 5.59 -9.76 -1.46
CA ILE A 117 6.56 -9.12 -2.37
C ILE A 117 7.00 -10.05 -3.51
N ASN A 118 6.66 -11.34 -3.49
CA ASN A 118 7.12 -12.29 -4.50
C ASN A 118 6.69 -11.87 -5.91
N GLU A 119 5.47 -11.36 -6.08
CA GLU A 119 5.00 -10.87 -7.37
C GLU A 119 5.78 -9.61 -7.80
N THR A 120 6.11 -8.73 -6.86
CA THR A 120 6.92 -7.53 -7.10
C THR A 120 8.34 -7.90 -7.47
N ARG A 121 8.95 -8.90 -6.80
CA ARG A 121 10.28 -9.43 -7.12
C ARG A 121 10.34 -9.98 -8.52
N ASP A 122 9.39 -10.85 -8.88
CA ASP A 122 9.37 -11.48 -10.20
C ASP A 122 9.18 -10.42 -11.31
N LYS A 123 8.43 -9.34 -11.05
CA LYS A 123 8.32 -8.20 -11.99
C LYS A 123 9.59 -7.37 -12.04
N PHE A 124 10.19 -7.09 -10.89
CA PHE A 124 11.43 -6.33 -10.79
C PHE A 124 12.57 -7.03 -11.55
N GLU A 125 12.71 -8.35 -11.41
CA GLU A 125 13.71 -9.13 -12.15
C GLU A 125 13.55 -8.97 -13.68
N VAL A 126 12.31 -9.03 -14.17
CA VAL A 126 12.00 -8.89 -15.61
C VAL A 126 12.29 -7.48 -16.10
N GLU A 127 11.89 -6.45 -15.35
CA GLU A 127 12.13 -5.05 -15.74
C GLU A 127 13.62 -4.68 -15.61
N MET A 128 14.33 -5.22 -14.61
CA MET A 128 15.78 -5.06 -14.44
C MET A 128 16.54 -5.76 -15.58
N GLU A 129 16.13 -6.97 -15.97
CA GLU A 129 16.74 -7.66 -17.12
C GLU A 129 16.54 -6.84 -18.41
N SER A 130 15.32 -6.32 -18.61
CA SER A 130 14.98 -5.45 -19.73
C SER A 130 15.82 -4.17 -19.74
N LEU A 131 16.07 -3.56 -18.57
CA LEU A 131 16.94 -2.40 -18.41
C LEU A 131 18.39 -2.75 -18.79
N LEU A 132 19.00 -3.76 -18.16
CA LEU A 132 20.39 -4.13 -18.39
C LEU A 132 20.64 -4.55 -19.85
N GLN A 133 19.66 -5.19 -20.52
CA GLN A 133 19.75 -5.51 -21.94
C GLN A 133 19.82 -4.27 -22.85
N GLN A 134 19.21 -3.15 -22.44
CA GLN A 134 19.20 -1.89 -23.21
C GLN A 134 20.43 -1.03 -22.98
N LEU A 135 21.06 -1.15 -21.81
CA LEU A 135 22.23 -0.38 -21.43
C LEU A 135 23.53 -0.94 -22.03
N ASN A 136 24.51 -0.08 -22.23
CA ASN A 136 25.87 -0.50 -22.53
C ASN A 136 26.65 -0.85 -21.23
N LEU A 137 27.86 -1.39 -21.34
CA LEU A 137 28.58 -1.87 -20.15
C LEU A 137 29.00 -0.71 -19.24
N THR A 138 29.37 0.44 -19.82
CA THR A 138 29.68 1.66 -19.06
C THR A 138 28.47 2.10 -18.22
N GLU A 139 27.29 2.20 -18.82
CA GLU A 139 26.04 2.58 -18.12
C GLU A 139 25.66 1.58 -17.02
N ILE A 140 25.81 0.27 -17.26
CA ILE A 140 25.55 -0.76 -16.24
C ILE A 140 26.48 -0.59 -15.04
N THR A 141 27.76 -0.34 -15.32
CA THR A 141 28.79 -0.17 -14.28
C THR A 141 28.52 1.08 -13.45
N GLU A 142 28.11 2.19 -14.08
CA GLU A 142 27.68 3.43 -13.42
C GLU A 142 26.46 3.23 -12.50
N ILE A 143 25.50 2.38 -12.87
CA ILE A 143 24.30 2.10 -12.06
C ILE A 143 24.62 1.21 -10.85
N ILE A 144 25.53 0.25 -11.02
CA ILE A 144 25.73 -0.83 -10.04
C ILE A 144 26.76 -0.47 -8.96
N HIS A 145 27.63 0.52 -9.21
CA HIS A 145 28.69 0.88 -8.27
C HIS A 145 28.78 2.40 -8.12
N GLU A 146 28.32 2.92 -6.99
CA GLU A 146 28.25 4.36 -6.75
C GLU A 146 29.59 4.94 -6.24
N GLU A 147 30.38 4.18 -5.48
CA GLU A 147 31.43 4.80 -4.64
C GLU A 147 32.87 4.88 -5.19
N GLU A 148 33.29 4.15 -6.25
CA GLU A 148 34.71 4.14 -6.67
C GLU A 148 34.99 4.05 -8.20
N ILE A 149 34.04 4.35 -9.07
CA ILE A 149 34.21 4.17 -10.54
C ILE A 149 34.88 5.34 -11.27
N GLU A 150 35.04 6.53 -10.69
CA GLU A 150 35.69 7.65 -11.39
C GLU A 150 37.09 7.31 -11.96
N GLU A 151 37.70 6.18 -11.55
CA GLU A 151 38.97 5.65 -12.10
C GLU A 151 38.89 4.30 -12.86
N ARG A 152 37.75 3.59 -12.94
CA ARG A 152 37.64 2.24 -13.58
C ARG A 152 37.03 2.25 -14.99
N GLU A 153 37.36 3.25 -15.84
CA GLU A 153 37.15 3.09 -17.29
C GLU A 153 37.95 1.87 -17.82
N VAL A 154 39.06 1.56 -17.15
CA VAL A 154 39.96 0.46 -17.48
C VAL A 154 39.54 -0.80 -16.71
N ILE A 155 39.10 -1.82 -17.45
CA ILE A 155 38.85 -3.17 -16.92
C ILE A 155 40.19 -3.83 -16.57
N HIS A 156 41.20 -3.65 -17.44
CA HIS A 156 42.54 -4.20 -17.22
C HIS A 156 43.64 -3.37 -17.92
N GLU A 157 44.81 -3.22 -17.29
CA GLU A 157 46.00 -2.57 -17.89
C GLU A 157 47.23 -3.49 -17.83
N TYR A 158 47.86 -3.72 -19.00
CA TYR A 158 49.13 -4.41 -19.09
C TYR A 158 50.18 -3.60 -19.86
N GLN A 159 51.24 -3.19 -19.16
CA GLN A 159 52.35 -2.42 -19.74
C GLN A 159 51.92 -1.17 -20.55
N GLY A 160 50.82 -0.51 -20.13
CA GLY A 160 50.24 0.65 -20.81
C GLY A 160 49.30 0.32 -21.97
N ILE A 161 48.95 -0.95 -22.16
CA ILE A 161 47.86 -1.40 -23.04
C ILE A 161 46.63 -1.59 -22.14
N GLU A 162 45.61 -0.77 -22.35
CA GLU A 162 44.38 -0.76 -21.56
C GLU A 162 43.26 -1.49 -22.32
N PHE A 163 42.50 -2.30 -21.61
CA PHE A 163 41.20 -2.82 -22.06
C PHE A 163 40.11 -2.08 -21.27
N THR A 164 39.29 -1.29 -21.95
CA THR A 164 38.35 -0.35 -21.32
C THR A 164 36.90 -0.74 -21.54
N LEU A 165 36.00 -0.24 -20.69
CA LEU A 165 34.53 -0.36 -20.88
C LEU A 165 34.10 0.23 -22.24
N SER A 166 34.71 1.34 -22.64
CA SER A 166 34.47 1.96 -23.95
C SER A 166 34.90 1.10 -25.15
N MET A 167 35.88 0.20 -24.99
CA MET A 167 36.20 -0.81 -26.01
C MET A 167 35.10 -1.88 -26.09
N VAL A 168 34.57 -2.32 -24.95
CA VAL A 168 33.45 -3.30 -24.90
C VAL A 168 32.19 -2.72 -25.53
N ASP A 169 31.87 -1.46 -25.25
CA ASP A 169 30.71 -0.79 -25.86
C ASP A 169 30.84 -0.73 -27.38
N ARG A 170 32.04 -0.43 -27.91
CA ARG A 170 32.34 -0.52 -29.35
C ARG A 170 32.17 -1.95 -29.87
N MET A 171 32.61 -2.97 -29.11
CA MET A 171 32.43 -4.37 -29.49
C MET A 171 30.95 -4.73 -29.64
N LEU A 172 30.04 -4.12 -28.87
CA LEU A 172 28.60 -4.39 -28.92
C LEU A 172 27.88 -3.71 -30.09
N GLU A 173 28.44 -2.65 -30.69
CA GLU A 173 27.80 -1.86 -31.75
C GLU A 173 27.43 -2.68 -33.01
N ASP A 174 28.43 -3.34 -33.59
CA ASP A 174 28.28 -4.20 -34.76
C ASP A 174 29.50 -5.12 -35.01
N GLU A 175 29.33 -6.10 -35.89
CA GLU A 175 30.36 -7.09 -36.26
C GLU A 175 31.67 -6.44 -36.75
N GLY A 176 31.60 -5.29 -37.43
CA GLY A 176 32.79 -4.58 -37.91
C GLY A 176 33.59 -3.97 -36.76
N SER A 177 32.92 -3.25 -35.87
CA SER A 177 33.54 -2.67 -34.67
C SER A 177 34.10 -3.74 -33.74
N TYR A 178 33.40 -4.87 -33.57
CA TYR A 178 33.88 -6.03 -32.82
C TYR A 178 35.22 -6.54 -33.35
N ASN A 179 35.29 -6.91 -34.63
CA ASN A 179 36.53 -7.43 -35.23
C ASN A 179 37.67 -6.41 -35.18
N GLU A 180 37.36 -5.11 -35.34
CA GLU A 180 38.37 -4.04 -35.25
C GLU A 180 38.98 -3.94 -33.85
N VAL A 181 38.16 -3.97 -32.79
CA VAL A 181 38.63 -3.91 -31.40
C VAL A 181 39.47 -5.15 -31.06
N ILE A 182 39.05 -6.35 -31.47
CA ILE A 182 39.82 -7.58 -31.25
C ILE A 182 41.18 -7.52 -31.95
N ASP A 183 41.21 -7.16 -33.24
CA ASP A 183 42.44 -7.08 -34.02
C ASP A 183 43.40 -6.03 -33.44
N GLU A 184 42.87 -4.86 -33.03
CA GLU A 184 43.62 -3.77 -32.39
C GLU A 184 44.26 -4.24 -31.08
N TYR A 185 43.43 -4.74 -30.14
CA TYR A 185 43.89 -5.16 -28.82
C TYR A 185 44.87 -6.34 -28.87
N ARG A 186 44.58 -7.38 -29.67
CA ARG A 186 45.50 -8.53 -29.84
C ARG A 186 46.81 -8.12 -30.51
N SER A 187 46.79 -7.21 -31.49
CA SER A 187 48.00 -6.71 -32.13
C SER A 187 48.89 -5.94 -31.16
N ASP A 188 48.29 -5.09 -30.32
CA ASP A 188 49.03 -4.31 -29.33
C ASP A 188 49.67 -5.23 -28.28
N LEU A 189 48.94 -6.25 -27.79
CA LEU A 189 49.51 -7.26 -26.89
C LEU A 189 50.62 -8.08 -27.56
N ALA A 190 50.43 -8.49 -28.82
CA ALA A 190 51.41 -9.27 -29.56
C ALA A 190 52.73 -8.50 -29.80
N ASP A 191 52.66 -7.17 -29.95
CA ASP A 191 53.86 -6.33 -30.08
C ASP A 191 54.69 -6.30 -28.79
N GLU A 192 54.06 -6.49 -27.62
CA GLU A 192 54.72 -6.49 -26.31
C GLU A 192 55.19 -7.89 -25.87
N VAL A 193 54.31 -8.90 -25.94
CA VAL A 193 54.62 -10.26 -25.42
C VAL A 193 54.88 -11.31 -26.51
N GLY A 194 54.57 -11.00 -27.76
CA GLY A 194 54.63 -11.94 -28.88
C GLY A 194 53.36 -12.77 -29.05
N GLU A 195 53.03 -13.07 -30.31
CA GLU A 195 51.79 -13.75 -30.75
C GLU A 195 51.51 -15.07 -30.01
N ASP A 196 52.55 -15.88 -29.74
CA ASP A 196 52.42 -17.17 -29.04
C ASP A 196 52.04 -17.05 -27.55
N GLN A 197 52.07 -15.84 -26.96
CA GLN A 197 51.82 -15.60 -25.53
C GLN A 197 50.53 -14.81 -25.25
N VAL A 198 49.85 -14.31 -26.28
CA VAL A 198 48.66 -13.44 -26.12
C VAL A 198 47.54 -14.17 -25.39
N ASP A 199 47.20 -15.40 -25.78
CA ASP A 199 46.10 -16.15 -25.15
C ASP A 199 46.40 -16.51 -23.68
N GLU A 200 47.66 -16.85 -23.36
CA GLU A 200 48.08 -17.12 -21.97
C GLU A 200 47.95 -15.87 -21.11
N LEU A 201 48.26 -14.70 -21.69
CA LEU A 201 48.17 -13.42 -21.01
C LEU A 201 46.70 -12.98 -20.80
N ILE A 202 45.83 -13.13 -21.79
CA ILE A 202 44.40 -12.83 -21.66
C ILE A 202 43.76 -13.75 -20.61
N GLN A 203 44.10 -15.04 -20.60
CA GLN A 203 43.62 -15.96 -19.55
C GLN A 203 44.08 -15.52 -18.16
N GLN A 204 45.33 -15.05 -18.02
CA GLN A 204 45.81 -14.50 -16.77
C GLN A 204 44.99 -13.28 -16.34
N PHE A 205 44.60 -12.40 -17.26
CA PHE A 205 43.75 -11.24 -16.93
C PHE A 205 42.36 -11.65 -16.47
N ILE A 206 41.76 -12.65 -17.12
CA ILE A 206 40.46 -13.21 -16.70
C ILE A 206 40.56 -13.76 -15.27
N ASP A 207 41.62 -14.52 -14.98
CA ASP A 207 41.85 -15.07 -13.65
C ASP A 207 42.10 -13.95 -12.61
N GLU A 208 42.84 -12.90 -12.97
CA GLU A 208 43.10 -11.74 -12.10
C GLU A 208 41.82 -10.94 -11.78
N VAL A 209 40.96 -10.66 -12.76
CA VAL A 209 39.69 -9.95 -12.53
C VAL A 209 38.77 -10.77 -11.62
N ARG A 210 38.71 -12.09 -11.82
CA ARG A 210 37.95 -12.99 -10.96
C ARG A 210 38.51 -13.02 -9.54
N ASP A 211 39.82 -13.19 -9.39
CA ASP A 211 40.50 -13.21 -8.09
C ASP A 211 40.31 -11.87 -7.33
N GLU A 212 40.33 -10.71 -8.01
CA GLU A 212 40.13 -9.39 -7.37
C GLU A 212 38.72 -9.24 -6.79
N LEU A 213 37.69 -9.71 -7.51
CA LEU A 213 36.31 -9.65 -7.06
C LEU A 213 36.03 -10.70 -5.96
N GLU A 214 36.66 -11.87 -6.02
CA GLU A 214 36.58 -12.90 -4.97
C GLU A 214 37.36 -12.52 -3.69
N GLU A 215 38.49 -11.80 -3.76
CA GLU A 215 39.29 -11.46 -2.56
C GLU A 215 38.55 -10.52 -1.59
N ASN A 216 37.51 -9.83 -2.07
CA ASN A 216 36.64 -8.95 -1.30
C ASN A 216 35.28 -9.59 -0.94
N ALA A 217 35.09 -10.89 -1.17
CA ALA A 217 33.90 -11.63 -0.74
C ALA A 217 33.73 -11.59 0.79
N GLU A 218 32.56 -11.16 1.29
CA GLU A 218 32.20 -11.30 2.69
C GLU A 218 31.67 -12.73 2.97
N VAL A 219 30.95 -12.95 4.07
CA VAL A 219 30.44 -14.31 4.44
C VAL A 219 29.02 -14.54 3.89
N ASP A 220 28.52 -13.64 3.05
CA ASP A 220 27.15 -13.63 2.54
C ASP A 220 27.08 -14.35 1.17
N GLU A 221 26.26 -15.40 1.08
CA GLU A 221 26.17 -16.24 -0.14
C GLU A 221 25.53 -15.47 -1.30
N GLU A 222 24.64 -14.53 -1.00
CA GLU A 222 23.91 -13.71 -1.96
C GLU A 222 24.80 -12.59 -2.55
N GLU A 223 25.63 -11.97 -1.72
CA GLU A 223 26.63 -10.99 -2.17
C GLU A 223 27.70 -11.63 -3.08
N ASP A 224 28.12 -12.86 -2.74
CA ASP A 224 29.07 -13.63 -3.55
C ASP A 224 28.51 -13.95 -4.94
N ALA A 225 27.24 -14.35 -5.03
CA ALA A 225 26.57 -14.64 -6.29
C ALA A 225 26.49 -13.41 -7.19
N PHE A 226 26.21 -12.23 -6.60
CA PHE A 226 26.20 -10.96 -7.31
C PHE A 226 27.60 -10.57 -7.82
N LYS A 227 28.63 -10.69 -6.99
CA LYS A 227 30.03 -10.43 -7.38
C LYS A 227 30.48 -11.36 -8.51
N GLU A 228 30.13 -12.64 -8.46
CA GLU A 228 30.43 -13.63 -9.50
C GLU A 228 29.76 -13.25 -10.83
N ALA A 229 28.46 -12.93 -10.82
CA ALA A 229 27.73 -12.52 -12.03
C ALA A 229 28.28 -11.22 -12.62
N TYR A 230 28.66 -10.26 -11.77
CA TYR A 230 29.29 -9.01 -12.21
C TYR A 230 30.70 -9.26 -12.80
N ALA A 231 31.49 -10.14 -12.18
CA ALA A 231 32.79 -10.56 -12.72
C ALA A 231 32.63 -11.19 -14.10
N ASP A 232 31.68 -12.11 -14.25
CA ASP A 232 31.40 -12.80 -15.50
C ASP A 232 30.98 -11.82 -16.60
N LEU A 233 30.20 -10.77 -16.28
CA LEU A 233 29.89 -9.69 -17.21
C LEU A 233 31.16 -8.95 -17.69
N LEU A 234 32.07 -8.61 -16.78
CA LEU A 234 33.30 -7.87 -17.11
C LEU A 234 34.33 -8.70 -17.90
N ILE A 235 34.41 -10.01 -17.66
CA ILE A 235 35.37 -10.90 -18.33
C ILE A 235 34.85 -11.49 -19.64
N THR A 236 33.53 -11.53 -19.88
CA THR A 236 32.94 -12.09 -21.11
C THR A 236 33.58 -11.53 -22.40
N PRO A 237 33.86 -10.21 -22.53
CA PRO A 237 34.58 -9.68 -23.69
C PRO A 237 36.01 -10.23 -23.84
N LEU A 238 36.74 -10.39 -22.73
CA LEU A 238 38.09 -10.95 -22.74
C LEU A 238 38.09 -12.44 -23.10
N GLN A 239 37.12 -13.21 -22.57
CA GLN A 239 36.91 -14.61 -22.93
C GLN A 239 36.65 -14.76 -24.43
N SER A 240 35.78 -13.92 -24.99
CA SER A 240 35.48 -13.91 -26.41
C SER A 240 36.71 -13.64 -27.28
N ILE A 241 37.60 -12.73 -26.86
CA ILE A 241 38.88 -12.46 -27.54
C ILE A 241 39.83 -13.67 -27.46
N SER A 242 39.84 -14.37 -26.32
CA SER A 242 40.69 -15.55 -26.08
C SER A 242 40.23 -16.77 -26.88
N ASP A 243 38.92 -17.01 -26.93
CA ASP A 243 38.31 -18.17 -27.57
C ASP A 243 38.12 -17.99 -29.09
N GLU A 244 38.37 -16.79 -29.61
CA GLU A 244 38.18 -16.40 -31.02
C GLU A 244 36.72 -16.58 -31.48
N ASP A 245 35.77 -16.25 -30.61
CA ASP A 245 34.34 -16.30 -30.91
C ASP A 245 33.97 -15.38 -32.08
N ASP A 246 32.87 -15.69 -32.75
CA ASP A 246 32.27 -14.71 -33.68
C ASP A 246 31.37 -13.69 -32.94
N TYR A 247 31.04 -12.59 -33.62
CA TYR A 247 30.20 -11.53 -33.02
C TYR A 247 28.84 -12.04 -32.51
N SER A 248 28.26 -13.07 -33.13
CA SER A 248 26.98 -13.62 -32.68
C SER A 248 27.14 -14.42 -31.38
N GLU A 249 28.25 -15.15 -31.24
CA GLU A 249 28.60 -15.90 -30.02
C GLU A 249 28.94 -14.94 -28.87
N PHE A 250 29.76 -13.92 -29.14
CA PHE A 250 30.04 -12.83 -28.18
C PHE A 250 28.76 -12.16 -27.69
N LYS A 251 27.90 -11.72 -28.62
CA LYS A 251 26.66 -11.02 -28.28
C LYS A 251 25.73 -11.89 -27.43
N SER A 252 25.60 -13.17 -27.78
CA SER A 252 24.78 -14.11 -27.00
C SER A 252 25.33 -14.28 -25.59
N SER A 253 26.65 -14.36 -25.43
CA SER A 253 27.29 -14.50 -24.12
C SER A 253 27.14 -13.23 -23.27
N MET A 254 27.23 -12.05 -23.88
CA MET A 254 26.97 -10.78 -23.20
C MET A 254 25.50 -10.64 -22.78
N GLU A 255 24.54 -11.08 -23.59
CA GLU A 255 23.13 -11.09 -23.22
C GLU A 255 22.87 -12.05 -22.04
N GLU A 256 23.49 -13.23 -22.05
CA GLU A 256 23.41 -14.21 -20.94
C GLU A 256 24.02 -13.65 -19.65
N ALA A 257 25.23 -13.08 -19.70
CA ALA A 257 25.88 -12.48 -18.53
C ALA A 257 25.06 -11.32 -17.93
N LYS A 258 24.37 -10.52 -18.76
CA LYS A 258 23.45 -9.48 -18.27
C LYS A 258 22.21 -10.06 -17.59
N THR A 259 21.64 -11.15 -18.12
CA THR A 259 20.52 -11.84 -17.48
C THR A 259 20.94 -12.44 -16.14
N ASP A 260 22.12 -13.06 -16.06
CA ASP A 260 22.65 -13.60 -14.82
C ASP A 260 22.91 -12.50 -13.78
N LEU A 261 23.47 -11.36 -14.20
CA LEU A 261 23.65 -10.19 -13.34
C LEU A 261 22.31 -9.64 -12.83
N SER A 262 21.29 -9.54 -13.70
CA SER A 262 19.95 -9.09 -13.28
C SER A 262 19.36 -9.97 -12.18
N SER A 263 19.47 -11.29 -12.34
CA SER A 263 18.92 -12.27 -11.39
C SER A 263 19.68 -12.22 -10.06
N ALA A 264 21.01 -12.13 -10.11
CA ALA A 264 21.84 -12.02 -8.92
C ALA A 264 21.61 -10.69 -8.19
N PHE A 265 21.57 -9.56 -8.91
CA PHE A 265 21.24 -8.24 -8.35
C PHE A 265 19.85 -8.24 -7.70
N THR A 266 18.83 -8.78 -8.37
CA THR A 266 17.47 -8.87 -7.82
C THR A 266 17.44 -9.72 -6.56
N THR A 267 18.18 -10.83 -6.53
CA THR A 267 18.27 -11.70 -5.35
C THR A 267 18.91 -10.98 -4.18
N LEU A 268 20.04 -10.31 -4.40
CA LEU A 268 20.73 -9.52 -3.37
C LEU A 268 19.81 -8.40 -2.84
N PHE A 269 19.25 -7.59 -3.74
CA PHE A 269 18.37 -6.47 -3.40
C PHE A 269 17.15 -6.89 -2.57
N TYR A 270 16.47 -7.98 -2.95
CA TYR A 270 15.30 -8.45 -2.19
C TYR A 270 15.67 -9.17 -0.90
N THR A 271 16.86 -9.76 -0.80
CA THR A 271 17.32 -10.37 0.46
C THR A 271 17.58 -9.28 1.50
N GLU A 272 18.28 -8.21 1.10
CA GLU A 272 18.49 -7.04 1.95
C GLU A 272 17.16 -6.35 2.32
N MET A 273 16.27 -6.18 1.33
CA MET A 273 14.94 -5.63 1.58
C MET A 273 14.13 -6.50 2.56
N LEU A 274 14.17 -7.83 2.43
CA LEU A 274 13.42 -8.75 3.31
C LEU A 274 13.94 -8.78 4.74
N ASP A 275 15.23 -8.56 4.93
CA ASP A 275 15.83 -8.44 6.25
C ASP A 275 15.34 -7.18 6.98
N GLU A 276 15.01 -6.11 6.25
CA GLU A 276 14.41 -4.89 6.80
C GLU A 276 12.87 -4.93 6.83
N PHE A 277 12.24 -5.51 5.81
CA PHE A 277 10.80 -5.53 5.57
C PHE A 277 10.31 -6.98 5.37
N PRO A 278 9.92 -7.68 6.44
CA PRO A 278 9.44 -9.06 6.31
C PRO A 278 8.13 -9.13 5.53
N ASP A 279 7.91 -10.25 4.82
CA ASP A 279 6.66 -10.55 4.08
C ASP A 279 5.40 -10.51 4.96
N GLU A 280 5.57 -10.73 6.27
CA GLU A 280 4.50 -10.70 7.26
C GLU A 280 4.93 -9.84 8.46
N ILE A 281 4.15 -8.81 8.76
CA ILE A 281 4.32 -7.98 9.96
C ILE A 281 3.26 -8.40 10.97
N ASN A 282 3.67 -9.06 12.05
CA ASN A 282 2.77 -9.40 13.15
C ASN A 282 2.61 -8.19 14.07
N LEU A 283 1.48 -7.47 13.95
CA LEU A 283 1.23 -6.30 14.77
C LEU A 283 1.12 -6.63 16.26
N ASN A 284 0.84 -7.89 16.63
CA ASN A 284 0.88 -8.30 18.04
C ASN A 284 2.30 -8.33 18.62
N GLU A 285 3.33 -8.41 17.80
CA GLU A 285 4.72 -8.34 18.24
C GLU A 285 5.27 -6.90 18.21
N GLU A 286 4.76 -6.08 17.29
CA GLU A 286 5.15 -4.68 17.10
C GLU A 286 4.46 -3.70 18.07
N LEU A 287 3.19 -3.95 18.41
CA LEU A 287 2.42 -3.10 19.30
C LEU A 287 2.69 -3.43 20.77
N ASP A 288 2.57 -2.43 21.64
CA ASP A 288 2.72 -2.65 23.07
C ASP A 288 1.50 -3.33 23.71
N GLU A 289 1.65 -3.83 24.94
CA GLU A 289 0.57 -4.54 25.66
C GLU A 289 -0.69 -3.67 25.82
N ASP A 290 -0.56 -2.35 25.99
CA ASP A 290 -1.69 -1.44 26.19
C ASP A 290 -2.45 -1.23 24.85
N GLU A 291 -1.74 -1.16 23.73
CA GLU A 291 -2.31 -1.06 22.38
C GLU A 291 -3.04 -2.34 21.97
N ILE A 292 -2.46 -3.51 22.26
CA ILE A 292 -3.11 -4.81 22.01
C ILE A 292 -4.38 -4.94 22.85
N ASP A 293 -4.34 -4.60 24.16
CA ASP A 293 -5.52 -4.62 25.03
C ASP A 293 -6.64 -3.71 24.48
N LEU A 294 -6.29 -2.54 23.92
CA LEU A 294 -7.26 -1.64 23.29
C LEU A 294 -7.89 -2.25 22.03
N LEU A 295 -7.11 -2.95 21.20
CA LEU A 295 -7.61 -3.64 20.00
C LEU A 295 -8.50 -4.83 20.38
N GLU A 296 -8.14 -5.59 21.41
CA GLU A 296 -8.97 -6.68 21.93
C GLU A 296 -10.29 -6.17 22.51
N ASP A 297 -10.25 -5.08 23.28
CA ASP A 297 -11.45 -4.41 23.78
C ASP A 297 -12.34 -3.95 22.62
N ALA A 298 -11.74 -3.32 21.59
CA ALA A 298 -12.46 -2.88 20.40
C ALA A 298 -13.13 -4.06 19.68
N ARG A 299 -12.38 -5.15 19.43
CA ARG A 299 -12.90 -6.41 18.88
C ARG A 299 -14.10 -6.92 19.68
N ASP A 300 -13.97 -7.01 21.00
CA ASP A 300 -15.05 -7.47 21.89
C ASP A 300 -16.30 -6.57 21.80
N TYR A 301 -16.12 -5.25 21.74
CA TYR A 301 -17.22 -4.30 21.56
C TYR A 301 -17.88 -4.44 20.18
N LEU A 302 -17.10 -4.67 19.12
CA LEU A 302 -17.59 -4.83 17.76
C LEU A 302 -18.38 -6.12 17.59
N GLN A 303 -17.89 -7.24 18.13
CA GLN A 303 -18.63 -8.50 18.10
C GLN A 303 -19.98 -8.39 18.84
N MET A 304 -20.04 -7.61 19.93
CA MET A 304 -21.29 -7.35 20.62
C MET A 304 -22.21 -6.36 19.88
N SER A 305 -21.70 -5.55 18.94
CA SER A 305 -22.45 -4.49 18.28
C SER A 305 -23.69 -5.01 17.54
N GLY A 306 -23.57 -6.13 16.83
CA GLY A 306 -24.70 -6.77 16.13
C GLY A 306 -25.82 -7.19 17.10
N LEU A 307 -25.45 -7.78 18.24
CA LEU A 307 -26.40 -8.10 19.31
C LEU A 307 -27.04 -6.84 19.89
N PHE A 308 -26.25 -5.77 20.10
CA PHE A 308 -26.76 -4.50 20.59
C PHE A 308 -27.75 -3.85 19.63
N ILE A 309 -27.53 -3.90 18.33
CA ILE A 309 -28.47 -3.36 17.32
C ILE A 309 -29.82 -4.08 17.40
N VAL A 310 -29.80 -5.42 17.49
CA VAL A 310 -31.02 -6.22 17.66
C VAL A 310 -31.70 -5.91 18.99
N LEU A 311 -30.94 -5.90 20.10
CA LEU A 311 -31.46 -5.64 21.44
C LEU A 311 -32.06 -4.23 21.53
N LEU A 312 -31.37 -3.22 20.99
CA LEU A 312 -31.82 -1.84 20.93
C LEU A 312 -33.13 -1.72 20.15
N THR A 313 -33.24 -2.41 19.02
CA THR A 313 -34.49 -2.45 18.24
C THR A 313 -35.64 -3.00 19.08
N VAL A 314 -35.41 -4.09 19.83
CA VAL A 314 -36.40 -4.65 20.76
C VAL A 314 -36.74 -3.65 21.87
N VAL A 315 -35.75 -2.98 22.46
CA VAL A 315 -35.95 -1.98 23.52
C VAL A 315 -36.78 -0.79 23.01
N LEU A 316 -36.51 -0.29 21.81
CA LEU A 316 -37.29 0.76 21.16
C LEU A 316 -38.76 0.34 20.98
N LEU A 317 -39.01 -0.89 20.53
CA LEU A 317 -40.37 -1.43 20.41
C LEU A 317 -41.06 -1.54 21.79
N VAL A 318 -40.33 -1.95 22.82
CA VAL A 318 -40.83 -1.99 24.20
C VAL A 318 -41.20 -0.59 24.68
N PHE A 319 -40.39 0.44 24.40
CA PHE A 319 -40.73 1.82 24.75
C PHE A 319 -41.98 2.32 24.03
N VAL A 320 -42.14 2.02 22.74
CA VAL A 320 -43.37 2.33 21.99
C VAL A 320 -44.58 1.64 22.63
N ALA A 321 -44.47 0.37 23.00
CA ALA A 321 -45.52 -0.37 23.69
C ALA A 321 -45.84 0.20 25.07
N LEU A 322 -44.83 0.61 25.85
CA LEU A 322 -45.01 1.25 27.15
C LEU A 322 -45.68 2.62 27.04
N ILE A 323 -45.37 3.42 26.01
CA ILE A 323 -46.07 4.67 25.73
C ILE A 323 -47.54 4.38 25.41
N TRP A 324 -47.83 3.34 24.63
CA TRP A 324 -49.20 2.92 24.35
C TRP A 324 -49.95 2.50 25.61
N LEU A 325 -49.34 1.67 26.48
CA LEU A 325 -49.94 1.24 27.75
C LEU A 325 -50.17 2.42 28.71
N ALA A 326 -49.18 3.32 28.82
CA ALA A 326 -49.27 4.49 29.71
C ALA A 326 -50.33 5.49 29.24
N SER A 327 -50.40 5.71 27.93
CA SER A 327 -51.33 6.69 27.34
C SER A 327 -52.75 6.15 27.14
N GLY A 328 -52.89 4.85 26.86
CA GLY A 328 -54.14 4.20 26.44
C GLY A 328 -54.65 4.68 25.08
N SER A 329 -53.79 5.25 24.23
CA SER A 329 -54.19 5.98 23.02
C SER A 329 -53.18 5.79 21.89
N LEU A 330 -53.61 5.13 20.80
CA LEU A 330 -52.79 4.97 19.58
C LEU A 330 -52.36 6.31 18.97
N ILE A 331 -53.22 7.34 19.07
CA ILE A 331 -52.90 8.70 18.61
C ILE A 331 -51.69 9.25 19.38
N THR A 332 -51.70 9.12 20.71
CA THR A 332 -50.63 9.66 21.57
C THR A 332 -49.33 8.90 21.34
N THR A 333 -49.38 7.58 21.15
CA THR A 333 -48.20 6.77 20.81
C THR A 333 -47.61 7.16 19.47
N ALA A 334 -48.43 7.27 18.41
CA ALA A 334 -47.97 7.65 17.08
C ALA A 334 -47.32 9.04 17.09
N TYR A 335 -47.93 10.01 17.77
CA TYR A 335 -47.36 11.35 17.92
C TYR A 335 -46.06 11.37 18.73
N ALA A 336 -46.01 10.69 19.88
CA ALA A 336 -44.82 10.68 20.73
C ALA A 336 -43.64 10.01 20.01
N THR A 337 -43.88 8.84 19.41
CA THR A 337 -42.86 8.09 18.66
C THR A 337 -42.39 8.88 17.44
N GLY A 338 -43.34 9.44 16.67
CA GLY A 338 -43.01 10.26 15.50
C GLY A 338 -42.27 11.55 15.87
N ALA A 339 -42.65 12.23 16.96
CA ALA A 339 -41.93 13.41 17.43
C ALA A 339 -40.52 13.07 17.93
N SER A 340 -40.34 11.95 18.63
CA SER A 340 -39.01 11.48 19.04
C SER A 340 -38.12 11.16 17.85
N ALA A 341 -38.63 10.41 16.86
CA ALA A 341 -37.91 10.09 15.63
C ALA A 341 -37.57 11.36 14.82
N LEU A 342 -38.49 12.34 14.77
CA LEU A 342 -38.25 13.63 14.12
C LEU A 342 -37.07 14.35 14.78
N ILE A 343 -37.05 14.47 16.10
CA ILE A 343 -35.95 15.12 16.82
C ILE A 343 -34.63 14.39 16.58
N ALA A 344 -34.61 13.05 16.71
CA ALA A 344 -33.41 12.25 16.46
C ALA A 344 -32.89 12.42 15.02
N SER A 345 -33.78 12.43 14.02
CA SER A 345 -33.39 12.65 12.62
C SER A 345 -32.83 14.05 12.36
N LEU A 346 -33.38 15.08 13.01
CA LEU A 346 -32.87 16.44 12.89
C LEU A 346 -31.47 16.57 13.51
N LEU A 347 -31.22 15.90 14.64
CA LEU A 347 -29.88 15.84 15.23
C LEU A 347 -28.90 15.18 14.25
N GLY A 348 -29.27 14.04 13.66
CA GLY A 348 -28.40 13.35 12.72
C GLY A 348 -28.13 14.14 11.43
N ILE A 349 -29.10 14.90 10.92
CA ILE A 349 -28.89 15.84 9.81
C ILE A 349 -28.02 17.03 10.24
N THR A 350 -28.16 17.49 11.48
CA THR A 350 -27.34 18.62 11.98
C THR A 350 -25.86 18.24 12.02
N ASN A 351 -25.54 16.98 12.33
CA ASN A 351 -24.16 16.48 12.31
C ASN A 351 -23.47 16.71 10.96
N HIS A 352 -24.17 16.55 9.83
CA HIS A 352 -23.62 16.82 8.50
C HIS A 352 -23.06 18.24 8.34
N PHE A 353 -23.66 19.23 9.01
CA PHE A 353 -23.21 20.62 8.95
C PHE A 353 -22.13 20.95 9.97
N THR A 354 -22.00 20.17 11.04
CA THR A 354 -21.01 20.41 12.10
C THR A 354 -19.74 19.58 11.92
N THR A 355 -19.82 18.41 11.28
CA THR A 355 -18.66 17.53 11.09
C THR A 355 -17.53 18.22 10.33
N PRO A 356 -17.75 18.93 9.20
CA PRO A 356 -16.65 19.60 8.50
C PRO A 356 -15.86 20.57 9.40
N ILE A 357 -16.55 21.27 10.32
CA ILE A 357 -15.91 22.21 11.25
C ILE A 357 -15.01 21.48 12.26
N LEU A 358 -15.47 20.33 12.76
CA LEU A 358 -14.68 19.51 13.70
C LEU A 358 -13.56 18.75 12.98
N LEU A 359 -13.83 18.33 11.75
CA LEU A 359 -12.90 17.62 10.90
C LEU A 359 -11.76 18.54 10.50
N ASP A 360 -12.03 19.79 10.10
CA ASP A 360 -10.98 20.78 9.83
C ASP A 360 -10.00 20.93 11.01
N GLU A 361 -10.49 20.90 12.25
CA GLU A 361 -9.64 21.00 13.45
C GLU A 361 -8.79 19.74 13.67
N LEU A 362 -9.37 18.55 13.44
CA LEU A 362 -8.66 17.27 13.52
C LEU A 362 -7.62 17.12 12.39
N MET A 363 -7.98 17.50 11.16
CA MET A 363 -7.14 17.35 9.98
C MET A 363 -5.91 18.25 10.01
N VAL A 364 -5.90 19.33 10.80
CA VAL A 364 -4.69 20.13 11.00
C VAL A 364 -3.58 19.31 11.65
N GLU A 365 -3.89 18.52 12.67
CA GLU A 365 -2.93 17.65 13.36
C GLU A 365 -2.48 16.50 12.44
N ILE A 366 -3.43 15.86 11.75
CA ILE A 366 -3.13 14.75 10.83
C ILE A 366 -2.25 15.21 9.66
N ARG A 367 -2.51 16.38 9.07
CA ARG A 367 -1.71 16.91 7.96
C ARG A 367 -0.31 17.38 8.38
N GLU A 368 -0.06 17.55 9.67
CA GLU A 368 1.28 17.86 10.17
C GLU A 368 2.16 16.61 10.28
N GLU A 369 1.56 15.43 10.45
CA GLU A 369 2.28 14.17 10.73
C GLU A 369 2.18 13.12 9.62
N ALA A 370 1.16 13.18 8.77
CA ALA A 370 0.89 12.18 7.74
C ALA A 370 1.05 12.73 6.32
N PRO A 371 1.34 11.87 5.33
CA PRO A 371 1.34 12.25 3.92
C PRO A 371 0.00 12.89 3.48
N GLU A 372 0.05 13.85 2.56
CA GLU A 372 -1.13 14.61 2.11
C GLU A 372 -2.23 13.68 1.58
N ALA A 373 -1.84 12.66 0.81
CA ALA A 373 -2.71 11.61 0.29
C ALA A 373 -3.54 10.90 1.38
N PHE A 374 -2.88 10.55 2.49
CA PHE A 374 -3.53 9.86 3.60
C PHE A 374 -4.50 10.79 4.35
N ALA A 375 -4.13 12.06 4.50
CA ALA A 375 -5.00 13.06 5.08
C ALA A 375 -6.27 13.30 4.23
N GLU A 376 -6.12 13.41 2.90
CA GLU A 376 -7.26 13.54 1.99
C GLU A 376 -8.18 12.31 2.07
N PHE A 377 -7.61 11.11 2.10
CA PHE A 377 -8.38 9.88 2.28
C PHE A 377 -9.17 9.88 3.60
N ILE A 378 -8.57 10.22 4.74
CA ILE A 378 -9.26 10.28 6.04
C ILE A 378 -10.42 11.27 5.98
N GLU A 379 -10.21 12.45 5.37
CA GLU A 379 -11.26 13.46 5.22
C GLU A 379 -12.44 12.91 4.43
N THR A 380 -12.20 12.33 3.25
CA THR A 380 -13.25 11.74 2.42
C THR A 380 -13.93 10.57 3.11
N PHE A 381 -13.16 9.68 3.75
CA PHE A 381 -13.69 8.54 4.49
C PHE A 381 -14.68 8.98 5.58
N ILE A 382 -14.30 9.96 6.42
CA ILE A 382 -15.18 10.51 7.45
C ILE A 382 -16.42 11.17 6.82
N MET A 383 -16.25 11.90 5.72
CA MET A 383 -17.36 12.53 5.02
C MET A 383 -18.33 11.51 4.41
N ASN A 384 -17.84 10.37 3.93
CA ASN A 384 -18.67 9.27 3.44
C ASN A 384 -19.45 8.59 4.58
N ILE A 385 -18.85 8.43 5.76
CA ILE A 385 -19.55 7.98 6.98
C ILE A 385 -20.70 8.94 7.32
N VAL A 386 -20.43 10.24 7.34
CA VAL A 386 -21.44 11.27 7.63
C VAL A 386 -22.52 11.32 6.56
N GLY A 387 -22.18 11.14 5.29
CA GLY A 387 -23.13 11.00 4.19
C GLY A 387 -24.10 9.84 4.44
N THR A 388 -23.57 8.67 4.78
CA THR A 388 -24.37 7.48 5.12
C THR A 388 -25.27 7.72 6.34
N HIS A 389 -24.75 8.34 7.40
CA HIS A 389 -25.55 8.73 8.58
C HIS A 389 -26.69 9.69 8.22
N THR A 390 -26.43 10.62 7.32
CA THR A 390 -27.41 11.62 6.86
C THR A 390 -28.54 10.94 6.09
N ILE A 391 -28.24 9.96 5.23
CA ILE A 391 -29.24 9.17 4.50
C ILE A 391 -30.15 8.42 5.49
N HIS A 392 -29.59 7.73 6.48
CA HIS A 392 -30.38 7.06 7.52
C HIS A 392 -31.26 8.05 8.30
N SER A 393 -30.72 9.23 8.62
CA SER A 393 -31.46 10.29 9.29
C SER A 393 -32.63 10.80 8.44
N ILE A 394 -32.47 10.94 7.12
CA ILE A 394 -33.56 11.31 6.20
C ILE A 394 -34.64 10.23 6.14
N ILE A 395 -34.27 8.95 6.10
CA ILE A 395 -35.24 7.83 6.13
C ILE A 395 -36.04 7.88 7.43
N LEU A 396 -35.36 8.08 8.57
CA LEU A 396 -36.01 8.20 9.88
C LEU A 396 -36.94 9.43 9.94
N LEU A 397 -36.55 10.55 9.33
CA LEU A 397 -37.37 11.76 9.19
C LEU A 397 -38.68 11.46 8.43
N ILE A 398 -38.60 10.71 7.33
CA ILE A 398 -39.79 10.32 6.56
C ILE A 398 -40.73 9.45 7.40
N ILE A 399 -40.19 8.44 8.11
CA ILE A 399 -40.95 7.58 9.02
C ILE A 399 -41.62 8.43 10.12
N ALA A 400 -40.88 9.38 10.70
CA ALA A 400 -41.37 10.29 11.72
C ALA A 400 -42.58 11.09 11.24
N LEU A 401 -42.50 11.68 10.03
CA LEU A 401 -43.58 12.45 9.42
C LEU A 401 -44.82 11.58 9.14
N ILE A 402 -44.64 10.33 8.69
CA ILE A 402 -45.73 9.38 8.48
C ILE A 402 -46.43 9.06 9.81
N LEU A 403 -45.68 8.82 10.88
CA LEU A 403 -46.24 8.55 12.21
C LEU A 403 -47.02 9.74 12.78
N ILE A 404 -46.48 10.95 12.65
CA ILE A 404 -47.15 12.20 13.07
C ILE A 404 -48.43 12.42 12.24
N GLY A 405 -48.36 12.23 10.92
CA GLY A 405 -49.51 12.35 10.01
C GLY A 405 -50.61 11.34 10.34
N THR A 406 -50.24 10.11 10.65
CA THR A 406 -51.16 9.06 11.10
C THR A 406 -51.82 9.43 12.43
N GLY A 407 -51.03 9.93 13.39
CA GLY A 407 -51.55 10.45 14.66
C GLY A 407 -52.56 11.58 14.45
N TYR A 408 -52.27 12.52 13.54
CA TYR A 408 -53.15 13.63 13.18
C TYR A 408 -54.46 13.15 12.57
N TYR A 409 -54.37 12.25 11.59
CA TYR A 409 -55.53 11.68 10.90
C TYR A 409 -56.47 10.96 11.88
N LEU A 410 -55.92 10.09 12.74
CA LEU A 410 -56.69 9.38 13.76
C LEU A 410 -57.34 10.32 14.78
N SER A 411 -56.65 11.40 15.17
CA SER A 411 -57.16 12.43 16.08
C SER A 411 -58.36 13.18 15.49
N ARG A 412 -58.31 13.48 14.20
CA ARG A 412 -59.40 14.16 13.49
C ARG A 412 -60.65 13.29 13.39
N ASN A 413 -60.52 12.05 12.93
CA ASN A 413 -61.66 11.14 12.77
C ASN A 413 -62.38 10.85 14.10
N LYS A 414 -61.64 10.80 15.21
CA LYS A 414 -62.24 10.61 16.55
C LYS A 414 -63.18 11.76 16.94
N LYS A 415 -62.84 13.00 16.58
CA LYS A 415 -63.70 14.18 16.87
C LYS A 415 -65.00 14.17 16.07
N GLU A 416 -64.97 13.67 14.85
CA GLU A 416 -66.16 13.57 13.99
C GLU A 416 -67.12 12.48 14.48
N GLY A 417 -66.60 11.41 15.09
CA GLY A 417 -67.43 10.35 15.70
C GLY A 417 -68.17 10.76 16.98
N ASP A 418 -67.58 11.63 17.81
CA ASP A 418 -68.18 12.06 19.09
C ASP A 418 -69.16 13.24 18.93
N GLY A 419 -69.14 13.95 17.79
CA GLY A 419 -70.00 15.12 17.52
C GLY A 419 -71.34 14.81 16.84
N GLY A 420 -71.63 13.54 16.57
CA GLY A 420 -72.83 13.08 15.88
C GLY A 420 -73.77 12.27 16.78
N LEU A 421 -74.27 12.87 17.88
CA LEU A 421 -75.42 12.39 18.65
C LEU A 421 -76.23 13.56 19.23
#